data_AF-A0A166K9X5-F1
#
_entry.id   AF-A0A166K9X5-F1
#
_cell.length_a   1.000
_cell.length_b   1.000
_cell.length_c   1.000
_cell.angle_alpha   90.00
_cell.angle_beta   90.00
_cell.angle_gamma   90.00
#
_symmetry.space_group_name_H-M   'P 1'
#
loop_
_entity.id
_entity.type
_entity.pdbx_description
1 polymer ?
#
loop_
_entity_poly.entity_id
_entity_poly.type
_entity_poly.pdbx_seq_one_letter_code
_entity_poly.pdbx_strand_id
1 'polypeptide(L)'
;MEFFSILIALVAVLTVDATVLNSRQTSGSECAGAVSSMAVYDRPFVYPLFLSCKNALGNSAAAKEDPWVNRNCVAAAVAASIPIFHDGLTCGVSTGTVDLTPISTWPSLDTNVYASIVGSTDGRITQQNFIDLIYGAISEEGGAYPDSAATLIEYYIQPVFNWTALSIADGIPYTNFNDWLHYSPTVNHCYPFACA
;
A
#
# COMPACT_ATOMS: atom_id res chain seq x y z
N MET A 1 36.88 55.96 -34.45
CA MET A 1 35.58 55.26 -34.32
C MET A 1 35.90 53.90 -33.77
N GLU A 2 35.84 53.73 -32.45
CA GLU A 2 36.09 52.44 -31.79
C GLU A 2 34.76 51.91 -31.26
N PHE A 3 34.39 50.71 -31.71
CA PHE A 3 33.16 50.02 -31.29
C PHE A 3 33.51 49.05 -30.16
N PHE A 4 33.01 49.35 -28.95
CA PHE A 4 32.98 48.39 -27.85
C PHE A 4 31.79 47.44 -28.05
N SER A 5 32.07 46.16 -28.29
CA SER A 5 31.06 45.09 -28.24
C SER A 5 30.98 44.55 -26.81
N ILE A 6 29.80 44.66 -26.19
CA ILE A 6 29.50 44.10 -24.88
C ILE A 6 28.76 42.77 -25.09
N LEU A 7 29.39 41.66 -24.71
CA LEU A 7 28.75 40.35 -24.61
C LEU A 7 28.08 40.24 -23.23
N ILE A 8 26.75 40.23 -23.21
CA ILE A 8 25.95 39.90 -22.02
C ILE A 8 25.73 38.39 -22.02
N ALA A 9 26.37 37.67 -21.10
CA ALA A 9 26.09 36.26 -20.86
C ALA A 9 24.86 36.14 -19.95
N LEU A 10 23.77 35.58 -20.48
CA LEU A 10 22.60 35.19 -19.70
C LEU A 10 22.95 33.91 -18.90
N VAL A 11 23.08 34.04 -17.58
CA VAL A 11 23.13 32.88 -16.68
C VAL A 11 21.69 32.53 -16.32
N ALA A 12 21.18 31.43 -16.89
CA ALA A 12 19.90 30.87 -16.47
C ALA A 12 20.08 30.20 -15.10
N VAL A 13 19.62 30.87 -14.04
CA VAL A 13 19.53 30.28 -12.69
C VAL A 13 18.32 29.35 -12.70
N LEU A 14 18.56 28.04 -12.69
CA LEU A 14 17.53 27.04 -12.41
C LEU A 14 17.15 27.17 -10.93
N THR A 15 16.09 27.90 -10.63
CA THR A 15 15.47 27.90 -9.31
C THR A 15 14.75 26.56 -9.13
N VAL A 16 15.43 25.59 -8.51
CA VAL A 16 14.77 24.37 -8.03
C VAL A 16 13.92 24.76 -6.83
N ASP A 17 12.61 24.59 -6.95
CA ASP A 17 11.65 24.90 -5.89
C ASP A 17 11.97 24.10 -4.62
N ALA A 18 12.16 24.77 -3.49
CA ALA A 18 12.51 24.13 -2.22
C ALA A 18 11.41 23.17 -1.72
N THR A 19 10.16 23.37 -2.17
CA THR A 19 9.03 22.46 -1.98
C THR A 19 9.26 21.08 -2.60
N VAL A 20 9.88 21.02 -3.79
CA VAL A 20 10.19 19.74 -4.49
C VAL A 20 11.33 18.99 -3.80
N LEU A 21 12.28 19.71 -3.18
CA LEU A 21 13.38 19.11 -2.43
C LEU A 21 12.90 18.50 -1.10
N ASN A 22 12.00 19.17 -0.38
CA ASN A 22 11.43 18.64 0.85
C ASN A 22 10.50 17.44 0.59
N SER A 23 9.65 17.47 -0.44
CA SER A 23 8.79 16.30 -0.75
C SER A 23 9.64 15.09 -1.15
N ARG A 24 10.65 15.25 -2.02
CA ARG A 24 11.58 14.14 -2.37
C ARG A 24 12.31 13.53 -1.18
N GLN A 25 12.71 14.32 -0.19
CA GLN A 25 13.41 13.79 0.99
C GLN A 25 12.46 13.07 1.97
N THR A 26 11.23 13.57 2.13
CA THR A 26 10.27 13.00 3.09
C THR A 26 9.68 11.71 2.52
N SER A 27 9.10 11.78 1.32
CA SER A 27 8.52 10.64 0.60
C SER A 27 9.57 9.56 0.28
N GLY A 28 10.84 9.97 0.09
CA GLY A 28 11.95 9.04 -0.19
C GLY A 28 12.33 8.19 1.02
N SER A 29 12.26 8.78 2.22
CA SER A 29 12.53 8.06 3.48
C SER A 29 11.37 7.14 3.89
N GLU A 30 10.12 7.59 3.68
CA GLU A 30 8.90 6.82 3.95
C GLU A 30 8.82 5.59 3.02
N CYS A 31 8.99 5.79 1.71
CA CYS A 31 9.10 4.71 0.73
C CYS A 31 10.15 3.66 1.12
N ALA A 32 11.38 4.10 1.43
CA ALA A 32 12.47 3.19 1.79
C ALA A 32 12.17 2.42 3.10
N GLY A 33 11.59 3.12 4.09
CA GLY A 33 11.17 2.51 5.35
C GLY A 33 10.08 1.46 5.15
N ALA A 34 9.05 1.77 4.36
CA ALA A 34 7.95 0.86 4.06
C ALA A 34 8.40 -0.39 3.29
N VAL A 35 9.22 -0.20 2.24
CA VAL A 35 9.80 -1.32 1.48
C VAL A 35 10.65 -2.21 2.38
N SER A 36 11.49 -1.61 3.25
CA SER A 36 12.29 -2.37 4.21
C SER A 36 11.41 -3.13 5.21
N SER A 37 10.35 -2.48 5.72
CA SER A 37 9.37 -3.12 6.61
C SER A 37 8.81 -4.39 6.02
N MET A 38 8.27 -4.31 4.79
CA MET A 38 7.67 -5.45 4.11
C MET A 38 8.70 -6.52 3.70
N ALA A 39 9.89 -6.12 3.26
CA ALA A 39 10.86 -7.04 2.65
C ALA A 39 11.81 -7.69 3.67
N VAL A 40 12.09 -7.04 4.80
CA VAL A 40 13.10 -7.47 5.78
C VAL A 40 12.47 -7.95 7.07
N TYR A 41 11.44 -7.24 7.56
CA TYR A 41 10.90 -7.46 8.90
C TYR A 41 9.58 -8.25 8.91
N ASP A 42 8.85 -8.18 7.80
CA ASP A 42 7.62 -8.92 7.60
C ASP A 42 7.89 -10.33 7.03
N ARG A 43 6.81 -11.13 6.92
CA ARG A 43 6.93 -12.48 6.35
C ARG A 43 7.20 -12.43 4.84
N PRO A 44 7.88 -13.46 4.28
CA PRO A 44 8.35 -13.44 2.88
C PRO A 44 7.27 -13.23 1.80
N PHE A 45 6.00 -13.43 2.13
CA PHE A 45 4.87 -13.26 1.20
C PHE A 45 4.39 -11.80 1.07
N VAL A 46 4.69 -10.93 2.05
CA VAL A 46 4.12 -9.58 2.12
C VAL A 46 4.66 -8.68 1.00
N TYR A 47 5.98 -8.61 0.85
CA TYR A 47 6.59 -7.75 -0.15
C TYR A 47 6.26 -8.14 -1.60
N PRO A 48 6.27 -9.43 -2.01
CA PRO A 48 5.82 -9.84 -3.34
C PRO A 48 4.36 -9.46 -3.66
N LEU A 49 3.44 -9.64 -2.71
CA LEU A 49 2.05 -9.18 -2.86
C LEU A 49 1.96 -7.68 -3.10
N PHE A 50 2.69 -6.90 -2.30
CA PHE A 50 2.77 -5.45 -2.47
C PHE A 50 3.33 -5.07 -3.86
N LEU A 51 4.41 -5.71 -4.30
CA LEU A 51 4.97 -5.47 -5.62
C LEU A 51 4.00 -5.80 -6.75
N SER A 52 3.26 -6.91 -6.64
CA SER A 52 2.23 -7.30 -7.59
C SER A 52 1.16 -6.21 -7.73
N CYS A 53 0.62 -5.73 -6.61
CA CYS A 53 -0.30 -4.59 -6.60
C CYS A 53 0.32 -3.34 -7.24
N LYS A 54 1.50 -2.91 -6.77
CA LYS A 54 2.15 -1.70 -7.26
C LYS A 54 2.39 -1.75 -8.77
N ASN A 55 2.83 -2.90 -9.29
CA ASN A 55 3.07 -3.09 -10.72
C ASN A 55 1.77 -3.02 -11.52
N ALA A 56 0.65 -3.54 -10.98
CA ALA A 56 -0.66 -3.47 -11.63
C ALA A 56 -1.20 -2.03 -11.71
N LEU A 57 -0.92 -1.19 -10.70
CA LEU A 57 -1.30 0.23 -10.71
C LEU A 57 -0.38 1.08 -11.61
N GLY A 58 0.85 0.62 -11.86
CA GLY A 58 1.83 1.36 -12.64
C GLY A 58 2.42 2.54 -11.86
N ASN A 59 2.79 3.62 -12.58
CA ASN A 59 3.59 4.72 -12.02
C ASN A 59 2.84 6.06 -11.90
N SER A 60 1.55 6.14 -12.24
CA SER A 60 0.80 7.39 -12.08
C SER A 60 0.33 7.57 -10.63
N ALA A 61 0.31 8.82 -10.14
CA ALA A 61 -0.27 9.15 -8.84
C ALA A 61 -1.75 8.73 -8.79
N ALA A 62 -2.53 9.11 -9.82
CA ALA A 62 -3.95 8.81 -9.89
C ALA A 62 -4.29 7.31 -9.74
N ALA A 63 -3.50 6.40 -10.33
CA ALA A 63 -3.74 4.97 -10.16
C ALA A 63 -3.35 4.47 -8.76
N LYS A 64 -2.33 5.07 -8.15
CA LYS A 64 -1.87 4.73 -6.80
C LYS A 64 -2.75 5.30 -5.69
N GLU A 65 -3.49 6.37 -5.97
CA GLU A 65 -4.51 6.95 -5.09
C GLU A 65 -5.87 6.26 -5.22
N ASP A 66 -6.01 5.33 -6.18
CA ASP A 66 -7.19 4.46 -6.30
C ASP A 66 -6.79 2.98 -6.35
N PRO A 67 -6.09 2.46 -5.31
CA PRO A 67 -5.64 1.07 -5.31
C PRO A 67 -6.82 0.09 -5.12
N TRP A 68 -7.98 0.57 -4.67
CA TRP A 68 -9.10 -0.27 -4.28
C TRP A 68 -9.94 -0.80 -5.44
N VAL A 69 -9.63 -0.40 -6.67
CA VAL A 69 -10.15 -1.04 -7.89
C VAL A 69 -9.46 -2.37 -8.20
N ASN A 70 -8.41 -2.73 -7.44
CA ASN A 70 -7.65 -3.96 -7.65
C ASN A 70 -7.71 -4.87 -6.41
N ARG A 71 -8.23 -6.09 -6.58
CA ARG A 71 -8.35 -7.09 -5.51
C ARG A 71 -7.00 -7.46 -4.88
N ASN A 72 -5.93 -7.54 -5.66
CA ASN A 72 -4.59 -7.87 -5.15
C ASN A 72 -3.98 -6.71 -4.35
N CYS A 73 -4.39 -5.47 -4.63
CA CYS A 73 -4.05 -4.33 -3.79
C CYS A 73 -4.76 -4.37 -2.44
N VAL A 74 -6.02 -4.83 -2.39
CA VAL A 74 -6.70 -5.09 -1.11
C VAL A 74 -5.98 -6.18 -0.32
N ALA A 75 -5.56 -7.28 -0.97
CA ALA A 75 -4.77 -8.34 -0.33
C ALA A 75 -3.44 -7.80 0.23
N ALA A 76 -2.71 -7.02 -0.57
CA ALA A 76 -1.45 -6.40 -0.18
C ALA A 76 -1.62 -5.42 0.98
N ALA A 77 -2.70 -4.63 1.00
CA ALA A 77 -3.02 -3.69 2.07
C ALA A 77 -3.28 -4.40 3.41
N VAL A 78 -4.00 -5.53 3.38
CA VAL A 78 -4.17 -6.41 4.56
C VAL A 78 -2.82 -6.98 5.02
N ALA A 79 -1.98 -7.42 4.09
CA ALA A 79 -0.69 -8.01 4.40
C ALA A 79 0.35 -7.00 4.95
N ALA A 80 0.37 -5.78 4.44
CA ALA A 80 1.40 -4.78 4.78
C ALA A 80 0.98 -3.83 5.93
N SER A 81 -0.32 -3.73 6.25
CA SER A 81 -0.95 -2.63 6.98
C SER A 81 -1.05 -1.32 6.18
N ILE A 82 -2.06 -0.51 6.50
CA ILE A 82 -2.48 0.61 5.65
C ILE A 82 -1.43 1.73 5.52
N PRO A 83 -0.78 2.21 6.60
CA PRO A 83 0.25 3.24 6.45
C PRO A 83 1.49 2.74 5.69
N ILE A 84 1.97 1.53 5.97
CA ILE A 84 3.12 0.94 5.27
C ILE A 84 2.80 0.70 3.80
N PHE A 85 1.58 0.25 3.49
CA PHE A 85 1.12 0.08 2.11
C PHE A 85 1.12 1.41 1.35
N HIS A 86 0.56 2.47 1.93
CA HIS A 86 0.56 3.82 1.35
C HIS A 86 1.97 4.34 1.10
N ASP A 87 2.82 4.29 2.12
CA ASP A 87 4.19 4.80 2.05
C ASP A 87 4.98 4.02 1.00
N GLY A 88 4.76 2.70 0.90
CA GLY A 88 5.30 1.87 -0.17
C GLY A 88 4.83 2.31 -1.56
N LEU A 89 3.56 2.68 -1.73
CA LEU A 89 3.04 3.15 -3.02
C LEU A 89 3.66 4.48 -3.47
N THR A 90 4.19 5.30 -2.56
CA THR A 90 4.96 6.50 -2.95
C THR A 90 6.24 6.15 -3.74
N CYS A 91 6.71 4.90 -3.68
CA CYS A 91 7.85 4.44 -4.48
C CYS A 91 7.52 4.38 -5.99
N GLY A 92 8.14 5.22 -6.81
CA GLY A 92 8.09 5.11 -8.28
C GLY A 92 9.17 4.17 -8.78
N VAL A 93 8.80 3.09 -9.46
CA VAL A 93 9.79 2.22 -10.11
C VAL A 93 10.39 3.04 -11.26
N SER A 94 11.70 3.31 -11.21
CA SER A 94 12.53 4.00 -12.22
C SER A 94 12.43 5.53 -12.41
N THR A 95 11.61 6.29 -11.65
CA THR A 95 11.50 7.77 -11.84
C THR A 95 11.53 8.64 -10.58
N GLY A 96 11.71 8.06 -9.38
CA GLY A 96 11.73 8.79 -8.11
C GLY A 96 10.48 8.51 -7.25
N THR A 97 10.17 9.39 -6.30
CA THR A 97 8.98 9.29 -5.46
C THR A 97 7.77 9.93 -6.15
N VAL A 98 6.59 9.39 -5.86
CA VAL A 98 5.30 9.96 -6.23
C VAL A 98 4.65 10.45 -4.94
N ASP A 99 4.28 11.72 -4.90
CA ASP A 99 3.51 12.24 -3.77
C ASP A 99 2.06 11.79 -3.91
N LEU A 100 1.55 11.16 -2.85
CA LEU A 100 0.17 10.69 -2.75
C LEU A 100 -0.55 11.52 -1.70
N THR A 101 -1.84 11.75 -1.92
CA THR A 101 -2.73 12.33 -0.93
C THR A 101 -2.93 11.39 0.27
N PRO A 102 -3.34 11.91 1.45
CA PRO A 102 -3.64 11.06 2.59
C PRO A 102 -4.67 9.99 2.24
N ILE A 103 -4.47 8.78 2.75
CA ILE A 103 -5.30 7.59 2.47
C ILE A 103 -6.79 7.86 2.74
N SER A 104 -7.11 8.67 3.75
CA SER A 104 -8.47 9.06 4.09
C SER A 104 -9.22 9.86 3.01
N THR A 105 -8.51 10.31 1.97
CA THR A 105 -9.07 11.05 0.83
C THR A 105 -9.20 10.20 -0.44
N TRP A 106 -8.69 8.97 -0.42
CA TRP A 106 -8.79 8.04 -1.54
C TRP A 106 -10.24 7.62 -1.78
N PRO A 107 -10.59 7.17 -3.01
CA PRO A 107 -11.93 6.66 -3.30
C PRO A 107 -12.31 5.50 -2.38
N SER A 108 -13.60 5.24 -2.23
CA SER A 108 -14.03 4.04 -1.52
C SER A 108 -13.71 2.76 -2.30
N LEU A 109 -13.61 1.65 -1.60
CA LEU A 109 -13.44 0.32 -2.16
C LEU A 109 -14.45 0.03 -3.28
N ASP A 110 -13.99 -0.37 -4.45
CA ASP A 110 -14.89 -0.71 -5.54
C ASP A 110 -15.82 -1.86 -5.11
N THR A 111 -17.13 -1.64 -5.29
CA THR A 111 -18.14 -2.62 -4.83
C THR A 111 -18.04 -3.97 -5.53
N ASN A 112 -17.53 -4.03 -6.76
CA ASN A 112 -17.28 -5.30 -7.46
C ASN A 112 -16.04 -6.00 -6.90
N VAL A 113 -14.99 -5.24 -6.53
CA VAL A 113 -13.85 -5.78 -5.81
C VAL A 113 -14.30 -6.35 -4.46
N TYR A 114 -15.09 -5.61 -3.70
CA TYR A 114 -15.68 -6.14 -2.46
C TYR A 114 -16.49 -7.41 -2.73
N ALA A 115 -17.42 -7.38 -3.68
CA ALA A 115 -18.24 -8.54 -4.04
C ALA A 115 -17.40 -9.76 -4.46
N SER A 116 -16.25 -9.54 -5.11
CA SER A 116 -15.31 -10.60 -5.50
C SER A 116 -14.60 -11.25 -4.30
N ILE A 117 -14.50 -10.54 -3.17
CA ILE A 117 -13.92 -11.07 -1.92
C ILE A 117 -14.96 -11.88 -1.16
N VAL A 118 -16.16 -11.33 -0.99
CA VAL A 118 -17.25 -12.00 -0.23
C VAL A 118 -17.97 -13.09 -1.02
N GLY A 119 -17.91 -13.08 -2.35
CA GLY A 119 -18.62 -14.01 -3.21
C GLY A 119 -20.13 -13.76 -3.31
N SER A 120 -20.66 -12.67 -2.72
CA SER A 120 -22.06 -12.22 -2.83
C SER A 120 -22.19 -10.74 -2.46
N THR A 121 -23.21 -10.03 -2.97
CA THR A 121 -23.37 -8.58 -2.78
C THR A 121 -23.81 -8.17 -1.36
N ASP A 122 -24.47 -9.05 -0.62
CA ASP A 122 -24.95 -8.79 0.76
C ASP A 122 -24.04 -9.44 1.81
N GLY A 123 -22.92 -10.02 1.37
CA GLY A 123 -22.00 -10.79 2.21
C GLY A 123 -21.16 -9.90 3.11
N ARG A 124 -20.77 -10.47 4.25
CA ARG A 124 -19.75 -9.91 5.15
C ARG A 124 -18.46 -10.65 4.91
N ILE A 125 -17.31 -9.97 4.91
CA ILE A 125 -16.00 -10.63 4.75
C ILE A 125 -15.77 -11.51 5.98
N THR A 126 -15.82 -12.82 5.76
CA THR A 126 -15.50 -13.82 6.78
C THR A 126 -13.99 -14.03 6.87
N GLN A 127 -13.53 -14.73 7.91
CA GLN A 127 -12.14 -15.18 8.00
C GLN A 127 -11.71 -15.99 6.77
N GLN A 128 -12.59 -16.85 6.24
CA GLN A 128 -12.27 -17.66 5.06
C GLN A 128 -12.11 -16.78 3.82
N ASN A 129 -12.94 -15.75 3.66
CA ASN A 129 -12.78 -14.80 2.56
C ASN A 129 -11.43 -14.07 2.60
N PHE A 130 -10.93 -13.71 3.79
CA PHE A 130 -9.58 -13.14 3.93
C PHE A 130 -8.47 -14.13 3.59
N ILE A 131 -8.61 -15.39 4.04
CA ILE A 131 -7.66 -16.45 3.69
C ILE A 131 -7.62 -16.63 2.18
N ASP A 132 -8.78 -16.77 1.53
CA ASP A 132 -8.91 -16.96 0.08
C ASP A 132 -8.41 -15.74 -0.71
N LEU A 133 -8.61 -14.53 -0.18
CA LEU A 133 -8.06 -13.30 -0.73
C LEU A 133 -6.54 -13.34 -0.77
N ILE A 134 -5.90 -13.59 0.36
CA ILE A 134 -4.44 -13.51 0.49
C ILE A 134 -3.77 -14.70 -0.19
N TYR A 135 -4.23 -15.93 0.05
CA TYR A 135 -3.68 -17.13 -0.61
C TYR A 135 -3.91 -17.12 -2.11
N GLY A 136 -5.05 -16.60 -2.57
CA GLY A 136 -5.33 -16.41 -3.99
C GLY A 136 -4.35 -15.43 -4.62
N ALA A 137 -4.14 -14.27 -3.99
CA ALA A 137 -3.18 -13.29 -4.48
C ALA A 137 -1.73 -13.83 -4.51
N ILE A 138 -1.32 -14.58 -3.48
CA ILE A 138 0.00 -15.25 -3.44
C ILE A 138 0.13 -16.25 -4.59
N SER A 139 -0.92 -17.05 -4.83
CA SER A 139 -0.92 -18.03 -5.92
C SER A 139 -0.80 -17.39 -7.30
N GLU A 140 -1.38 -16.21 -7.49
CA GLU A 140 -1.33 -15.48 -8.77
C GLU A 140 0.05 -14.87 -9.03
N GLU A 141 0.73 -14.38 -7.99
CA GLU A 141 2.09 -13.81 -8.11
C GLU A 141 3.21 -14.86 -8.04
N GLY A 142 2.93 -16.03 -7.47
CA GLY A 142 3.88 -17.14 -7.39
C GLY A 142 4.87 -17.04 -6.24
N GLY A 143 4.52 -16.37 -5.14
CA GLY A 143 5.41 -16.17 -3.99
C GLY A 143 5.26 -17.22 -2.90
N ALA A 144 5.93 -16.95 -1.78
CA ALA A 144 5.92 -17.84 -0.63
C ALA A 144 4.58 -17.77 0.11
N TYR A 145 4.14 -18.89 0.69
CA TYR A 145 2.98 -18.90 1.59
C TYR A 145 3.40 -18.62 3.03
N PRO A 146 2.48 -18.13 3.88
CA PRO A 146 2.67 -18.12 5.32
C PRO A 146 2.94 -19.54 5.85
N ASP A 147 3.68 -19.67 6.95
CA ASP A 147 4.02 -20.98 7.55
C ASP A 147 2.78 -21.81 7.92
N SER A 148 1.66 -21.14 8.21
CA SER A 148 0.37 -21.77 8.42
C SER A 148 -0.79 -20.78 8.22
N ALA A 149 -2.00 -21.31 8.03
CA ALA A 149 -3.22 -20.51 8.08
C ALA A 149 -3.42 -19.84 9.46
N ALA A 150 -3.01 -20.49 10.55
CA ALA A 150 -3.08 -19.91 11.89
C ALA A 150 -2.23 -18.65 12.01
N THR A 151 -1.02 -18.66 11.45
CA THR A 151 -0.15 -17.48 11.36
C THR A 151 -0.80 -16.35 10.58
N LEU A 152 -1.47 -16.66 9.45
CA LEU A 152 -2.18 -15.65 8.68
C LEU A 152 -3.32 -15.04 9.51
N ILE A 153 -4.09 -15.89 10.18
CA ILE A 153 -5.23 -15.47 11.00
C ILE A 153 -4.76 -14.57 12.14
N GLU A 154 -3.79 -15.03 12.93
CA GLU A 154 -3.34 -14.35 14.14
C GLU A 154 -2.72 -12.97 13.85
N TYR A 155 -1.81 -12.90 12.87
CA TYR A 155 -1.01 -11.71 12.67
C TYR A 155 -1.56 -10.73 11.64
N TYR A 156 -2.40 -11.17 10.69
CA TYR A 156 -2.86 -10.30 9.59
C TYR A 156 -4.38 -10.13 9.56
N ILE A 157 -5.15 -11.17 9.88
CA ILE A 157 -6.63 -11.10 9.79
C ILE A 157 -7.26 -10.61 11.09
N GLN A 158 -6.86 -11.18 12.24
CA GLN A 158 -7.39 -10.82 13.56
C GLN A 158 -7.24 -9.32 13.87
N PRO A 159 -6.15 -8.62 13.49
CA PRO A 159 -6.06 -7.17 13.67
C PRO A 159 -7.16 -6.38 12.94
N VAL A 160 -7.62 -6.84 11.77
CA VAL A 160 -8.74 -6.21 11.03
C VAL A 160 -10.04 -6.35 11.82
N PHE A 161 -10.31 -7.56 12.34
CA PHE A 161 -11.48 -7.82 13.19
C PHE A 161 -11.44 -7.02 14.50
N ASN A 162 -10.26 -6.95 15.13
CA ASN A 162 -10.06 -6.19 16.37
C ASN A 162 -10.31 -4.70 16.15
N TRP A 163 -9.77 -4.13 15.06
CA TRP A 163 -9.96 -2.70 14.75
C TRP A 163 -11.42 -2.38 14.42
N THR A 164 -12.08 -3.25 13.65
CA THR A 164 -13.50 -3.07 13.30
C THR A 164 -14.46 -3.35 14.46
N ALA A 165 -13.96 -3.83 15.60
CA ALA A 165 -14.74 -4.25 16.77
C ALA A 165 -15.82 -5.30 16.43
N LEU A 166 -15.51 -6.20 15.50
CA LEU A 166 -16.40 -7.27 15.05
C LEU A 166 -15.81 -8.64 15.36
N SER A 167 -16.69 -9.62 15.55
CA SER A 167 -16.24 -10.99 15.76
C SER A 167 -15.92 -11.67 14.42
N ILE A 168 -14.95 -12.59 14.45
CA ILE A 168 -14.61 -13.45 13.30
C ILE A 168 -15.82 -14.22 12.77
N ALA A 169 -16.73 -14.62 13.67
CA ALA A 169 -17.92 -15.39 13.32
C ALA A 169 -18.96 -14.54 12.57
N ASP A 170 -19.04 -13.24 12.88
CA ASP A 170 -20.01 -12.35 12.25
C ASP A 170 -19.51 -11.80 10.91
N GLY A 171 -18.20 -11.76 10.68
CA GLY A 171 -17.61 -11.15 9.49
C GLY A 171 -17.69 -9.62 9.47
N ILE A 172 -17.02 -9.00 8.50
CA ILE A 172 -16.90 -7.54 8.38
C ILE A 172 -17.75 -7.02 7.20
N PRO A 173 -18.75 -6.15 7.44
CA PRO A 173 -19.55 -5.58 6.37
C PRO A 173 -18.75 -4.52 5.60
N TYR A 174 -19.23 -4.18 4.40
CA TYR A 174 -18.56 -3.25 3.49
C TYR A 174 -18.11 -1.97 4.18
N THR A 175 -19.02 -1.27 4.87
CA THR A 175 -18.72 0.03 5.48
C THR A 175 -17.55 -0.04 6.46
N ASN A 176 -17.52 -1.05 7.34
CA ASN A 176 -16.45 -1.21 8.33
C ASN A 176 -15.12 -1.61 7.67
N PHE A 177 -15.16 -2.45 6.64
CA PHE A 177 -13.94 -2.84 5.94
C PHE A 177 -13.37 -1.68 5.10
N ASN A 178 -14.24 -0.92 4.44
CA ASN A 178 -13.85 0.29 3.74
C ASN A 178 -13.23 1.31 4.72
N ASP A 179 -13.85 1.51 5.88
CA ASP A 179 -13.31 2.39 6.93
C ASP A 179 -11.91 1.93 7.39
N TRP A 180 -11.73 0.62 7.58
CA TRP A 180 -10.44 0.03 7.92
C TRP A 180 -9.36 0.33 6.86
N LEU A 181 -9.70 0.26 5.57
CA LEU A 181 -8.77 0.58 4.47
C LEU A 181 -8.30 2.04 4.47
N HIS A 182 -9.04 2.95 5.11
CA HIS A 182 -8.77 4.39 5.10
C HIS A 182 -8.14 4.90 6.40
N TYR A 183 -8.40 4.24 7.52
CA TYR A 183 -8.10 4.79 8.84
C TYR A 183 -7.39 3.81 9.79
N SER A 184 -7.17 2.56 9.39
CA SER A 184 -6.48 1.63 10.28
C SER A 184 -5.00 2.01 10.47
N PRO A 185 -4.47 1.82 11.68
CA PRO A 185 -3.10 2.18 11.99
C PRO A 185 -2.13 1.15 11.41
N THR A 186 -0.83 1.43 11.55
CA THR A 186 0.21 0.42 11.36
C THR A 186 -0.04 -0.72 12.33
N VAL A 187 -0.11 -1.94 11.79
CA VAL A 187 -0.18 -3.16 12.59
C VAL A 187 1.20 -3.78 12.59
N ASN A 188 1.65 -4.17 13.76
CA ASN A 188 2.91 -4.87 13.89
C ASN A 188 2.72 -6.34 13.47
N HIS A 189 3.16 -6.68 12.26
CA HIS A 189 3.13 -8.04 11.70
C HIS A 189 4.40 -8.84 11.97
N CYS A 190 5.30 -8.31 12.80
CA CYS A 190 6.65 -8.80 13.00
C CYS A 190 6.76 -10.32 13.09
N TYR A 191 7.61 -10.88 12.24
CA TYR A 191 8.08 -12.24 12.40
C TYR A 191 8.94 -12.30 13.68
N PRO A 192 8.78 -13.29 14.57
CA PRO A 192 9.20 -13.21 15.98
C PRO A 192 10.70 -13.00 16.25
N PHE A 193 11.55 -13.00 15.24
CA PHE A 193 12.99 -12.75 15.37
C PHE A 193 13.50 -11.51 14.62
N ALA A 194 12.63 -10.78 13.93
CA ALA A 194 13.01 -9.70 13.01
C ALA A 194 12.75 -8.29 13.54
N CYS A 195 12.14 -8.15 14.72
CA CYS A 195 11.78 -6.83 15.24
C CYS A 195 12.59 -6.47 16.47
N ALA A 196 13.42 -5.45 16.30
CA ALA A 196 14.21 -4.80 17.34
C ALA A 196 13.49 -3.56 17.84
#